data_AF-A0ABD5PLS0-F1
#
_entry.id   AF-A0ABD5PLS0-F1
#
_cell.length_a   1.000
_cell.length_b   1.000
_cell.length_c   1.000
_cell.angle_alpha   90.00
_cell.angle_beta   90.00
_cell.angle_gamma   90.00
#
_symmetry.space_group_name_H-M   'P 1'
#
loop_
_entity.id
_entity.type
_entity.pdbx_description
1 polymer ?
#
loop_
_entity_poly.entity_id
_entity_poly.type
_entity_poly.pdbx_seq_one_letter_code
_entity_poly.pdbx_strand_id
1 'polypeptide(L)'
;MLGLGVGTVSAHEEYVVDDEREVDAAEFLADALTDPLVVGPLILGGVVVLAVVATYLAVRPFGRDVAAFRSAMGEYEPYVPWLLRISLGIPLIGAGFGGYFISPEIEVNLRLLQVGLGFGLLFGLATRLVALLALVAYLVGVAIRPTLLLQFEFVGGLAAIALIGGGRPSADHVLQRIAGTPGAMYARVDPIYDRARTFQEWIGEYTALLPVVVRFGLGATFVYLGLGQKLMRPGIALSVVDRYDLTAVVPASAELWVLGAGLAEVALGLALVVGFFTRASATVAIGMFSLTLFALPDDPVLAHVGLFGMASVLLITGSGPYAVDRRLARDGRTPTDVPAGDRTSATADEDCSSH
;
A
#
# COMPACT_ATOMS: atom_id res chain seq x y z
N MET A 1 32.58 -6.37 -32.03
CA MET A 1 31.28 -6.28 -32.70
C MET A 1 30.24 -6.01 -31.62
N LEU A 2 29.31 -5.08 -31.83
CA LEU A 2 28.39 -4.59 -30.79
C LEU A 2 27.16 -5.50 -30.64
N GLY A 3 26.66 -5.58 -29.40
CA GLY A 3 25.22 -5.56 -29.11
C GLY A 3 24.42 -6.84 -29.27
N LEU A 4 24.21 -7.53 -28.15
CA LEU A 4 22.88 -8.00 -27.76
C LEU A 4 22.70 -7.63 -26.27
N GLY A 5 21.95 -6.55 -26.03
CA GLY A 5 21.55 -6.17 -24.68
C GLY A 5 20.38 -7.04 -24.23
N VAL A 6 20.44 -7.53 -23.00
CA VAL A 6 19.38 -8.34 -22.40
C VAL A 6 18.15 -7.47 -22.16
N GLY A 7 17.03 -7.78 -22.83
CA GLY A 7 15.70 -7.25 -22.50
C GLY A 7 15.06 -8.10 -21.40
N THR A 8 14.40 -7.46 -20.43
CA THR A 8 13.67 -8.10 -19.31
C THR A 8 12.45 -7.24 -18.91
N VAL A 9 11.22 -7.79 -19.02
CA VAL A 9 9.90 -7.12 -19.12
C VAL A 9 8.81 -8.14 -18.64
N SER A 10 7.49 -7.85 -18.49
CA SER A 10 6.76 -7.05 -17.47
C SER A 10 5.23 -7.23 -17.50
N ALA A 11 4.44 -7.37 -16.41
CA ALA A 11 4.67 -7.35 -14.95
C ALA A 11 4.04 -8.54 -14.12
N HIS A 12 4.65 -8.85 -12.96
CA HIS A 12 4.64 -10.06 -12.08
C HIS A 12 4.53 -11.41 -12.76
N GLU A 13 3.41 -11.67 -13.43
CA GLU A 13 3.25 -12.85 -14.26
C GLU A 13 3.85 -12.62 -15.65
N GLU A 14 3.62 -11.43 -16.16
CA GLU A 14 4.14 -10.93 -17.42
C GLU A 14 5.61 -10.43 -17.20
N TYR A 15 6.12 -10.27 -15.94
CA TYR A 15 7.58 -10.18 -15.61
C TYR A 15 8.31 -11.52 -15.85
N VAL A 16 7.54 -12.60 -15.83
CA VAL A 16 8.04 -13.96 -15.67
C VAL A 16 7.86 -14.77 -16.95
N VAL A 17 6.86 -14.51 -17.79
CA VAL A 17 6.60 -15.37 -18.96
C VAL A 17 6.57 -14.59 -20.27
N ASP A 18 7.38 -15.06 -21.22
CA ASP A 18 7.55 -14.47 -22.54
C ASP A 18 6.44 -14.88 -23.55
N ASP A 19 5.77 -16.02 -23.33
CA ASP A 19 4.69 -16.57 -24.16
C ASP A 19 3.35 -16.67 -23.38
N GLU A 20 2.36 -15.86 -23.77
CA GLU A 20 0.97 -15.96 -23.26
C GLU A 20 0.23 -17.10 -23.99
N ARG A 21 -0.43 -17.99 -23.24
CA ARG A 21 -1.34 -18.96 -23.88
C ARG A 21 -2.60 -18.24 -24.36
N GLU A 22 -3.01 -18.48 -25.61
CA GLU A 22 -4.34 -18.06 -26.09
C GLU A 22 -5.43 -18.86 -25.35
N VAL A 23 -5.97 -18.26 -24.28
CA VAL A 23 -7.04 -18.83 -23.44
C VAL A 23 -8.14 -17.78 -23.27
N ASP A 24 -9.35 -18.08 -23.72
CA ASP A 24 -10.49 -17.20 -23.48
C ASP A 24 -10.88 -17.20 -21.99
N ALA A 25 -11.07 -16.02 -21.42
CA ALA A 25 -11.35 -15.87 -20.00
C ALA A 25 -12.74 -16.42 -19.60
N ALA A 26 -13.73 -16.38 -20.49
CA ALA A 26 -15.06 -16.92 -20.20
C ALA A 26 -15.09 -18.44 -20.30
N GLU A 27 -14.37 -19.03 -21.26
CA GLU A 27 -14.16 -20.48 -21.37
C GLU A 27 -13.42 -21.02 -20.13
N PHE A 28 -12.27 -20.42 -19.78
CA PHE A 28 -11.51 -20.78 -18.57
C PHE A 28 -12.36 -20.70 -17.29
N LEU A 29 -13.12 -19.62 -17.11
CA LEU A 29 -14.00 -19.48 -15.94
C LEU A 29 -15.16 -20.47 -15.95
N ALA A 30 -15.71 -20.82 -17.12
CA ALA A 30 -16.78 -21.82 -17.21
C ALA A 30 -16.28 -23.21 -16.83
N ASP A 31 -15.10 -23.62 -17.32
CA ASP A 31 -14.49 -24.91 -16.99
C ASP A 31 -14.08 -24.96 -15.51
N ALA A 32 -13.36 -23.95 -15.03
CA ALA A 32 -12.92 -23.86 -13.63
C ALA A 32 -14.08 -23.78 -12.62
N LEU A 33 -15.23 -23.21 -13.00
CA LEU A 33 -16.43 -23.15 -12.14
C LEU A 33 -17.36 -24.35 -12.30
N THR A 34 -17.12 -25.25 -13.26
CA THR A 34 -17.87 -26.50 -13.41
C THR A 34 -17.12 -27.71 -12.84
N ASP A 35 -15.79 -27.65 -12.71
CA ASP A 35 -15.00 -28.69 -12.03
C ASP A 35 -15.20 -28.66 -10.49
N PRO A 36 -15.76 -29.73 -9.87
CA PRO A 36 -15.87 -29.83 -8.43
C PRO A 36 -14.53 -29.84 -7.68
N LEU A 37 -13.43 -30.25 -8.33
CA LEU A 37 -12.09 -30.28 -7.76
C LEU A 37 -11.46 -28.88 -7.67
N VAL A 38 -11.95 -27.91 -8.45
CA VAL A 38 -11.57 -26.49 -8.33
C VAL A 38 -12.52 -25.78 -7.36
N VAL A 39 -13.84 -25.89 -7.58
CA VAL A 39 -14.85 -25.17 -6.79
C VAL A 39 -14.91 -25.65 -5.34
N GLY A 40 -14.78 -26.96 -5.10
CA GLY A 40 -14.86 -27.56 -3.76
C GLY A 40 -13.82 -26.98 -2.79
N PRO A 41 -12.52 -27.02 -3.11
CA PRO A 41 -11.47 -26.39 -2.32
C PRO A 41 -11.64 -24.88 -2.13
N LEU A 42 -12.10 -24.14 -3.14
CA LEU A 42 -12.32 -22.69 -3.02
C LEU A 42 -13.45 -22.36 -2.02
N ILE A 43 -14.58 -23.06 -2.11
CA ILE A 43 -15.69 -22.90 -1.15
C ILE A 43 -15.23 -23.31 0.25
N LEU A 44 -14.53 -24.43 0.39
CA LEU A 44 -14.01 -24.90 1.68
C LEU A 44 -13.04 -23.89 2.29
N GLY A 45 -12.10 -23.37 1.51
CA GLY A 45 -11.16 -22.32 1.94
C GLY A 45 -11.87 -21.06 2.41
N GLY A 46 -12.85 -20.57 1.64
CA GLY A 46 -13.69 -19.43 2.02
C GLY A 46 -14.46 -19.66 3.32
N VAL A 47 -15.08 -20.83 3.49
CA VAL A 47 -15.79 -21.21 4.72
C VAL A 47 -14.83 -21.29 5.91
N VAL A 48 -13.64 -21.86 5.75
CA VAL A 48 -12.61 -21.92 6.80
C VAL A 48 -12.15 -20.52 7.21
N VAL A 49 -11.87 -19.62 6.25
CA VAL A 49 -11.50 -18.23 6.55
C VAL A 49 -12.61 -17.51 7.31
N LEU A 50 -13.87 -17.64 6.87
CA LEU A 50 -15.01 -17.06 7.57
C LEU A 50 -15.20 -17.64 8.98
N ALA A 51 -15.01 -18.95 9.16
CA ALA A 51 -15.08 -19.60 10.47
C ALA A 51 -13.97 -19.13 11.42
N VAL A 52 -12.74 -18.97 10.93
CA VAL A 52 -11.60 -18.42 11.69
C VAL A 52 -11.88 -16.97 12.10
N VAL A 53 -12.36 -16.14 11.17
CA VAL A 53 -12.73 -14.74 11.42
C VAL A 53 -13.86 -14.64 12.45
N ALA A 54 -14.93 -15.42 12.30
CA ALA A 54 -16.06 -15.44 13.23
C ALA A 54 -15.64 -15.91 14.63
N THR A 55 -14.83 -16.97 14.71
CA THR A 55 -14.28 -17.49 15.97
C THR A 55 -13.40 -16.44 16.65
N TYR A 56 -12.50 -15.79 15.91
CA TYR A 56 -11.67 -14.71 16.43
C TYR A 56 -12.52 -13.54 16.94
N LEU A 57 -13.54 -13.11 16.20
CA LEU A 57 -14.41 -12.00 16.60
C LEU A 57 -15.24 -12.32 17.86
N ALA A 58 -15.58 -13.59 18.07
CA ALA A 58 -16.30 -14.08 19.24
C ALA A 58 -15.42 -14.19 20.49
N VAL A 59 -14.18 -14.71 20.39
CA VAL A 59 -13.33 -15.01 21.56
C VAL A 59 -12.20 -14.00 21.80
N ARG A 60 -11.82 -13.20 20.79
CA ARG A 60 -10.84 -12.10 20.80
C ARG A 60 -9.59 -12.35 21.68
N PRO A 61 -8.87 -13.47 21.51
CA PRO A 61 -7.97 -13.99 22.54
C PRO A 61 -6.69 -13.14 22.70
N PHE A 62 -6.21 -12.50 21.63
CA PHE A 62 -4.96 -11.75 21.58
C PHE A 62 -5.11 -10.25 21.85
N GLY A 63 -6.13 -9.84 22.62
CA GLY A 63 -6.44 -8.42 22.84
C GLY A 63 -5.28 -7.60 23.43
N ARG A 64 -4.49 -8.19 24.35
CA ARG A 64 -3.32 -7.54 24.97
C ARG A 64 -2.14 -7.43 23.99
N ASP A 65 -1.85 -8.49 23.26
CA ASP A 65 -0.74 -8.54 22.30
C ASP A 65 -0.97 -7.57 21.14
N VAL A 66 -2.21 -7.49 20.65
CA VAL A 66 -2.64 -6.51 19.65
C VAL A 66 -2.52 -5.08 20.18
N ALA A 67 -2.78 -4.83 21.47
CA ALA A 67 -2.59 -3.50 22.07
C ALA A 67 -1.09 -3.14 22.19
N ALA A 68 -0.25 -4.09 22.64
CA ALA A 68 1.20 -3.92 22.70
C ALA A 68 1.80 -3.65 21.31
N PHE A 69 1.41 -4.44 20.30
CA PHE A 69 1.80 -4.25 18.90
C PHE A 69 1.33 -2.89 18.33
N ARG A 70 0.15 -2.40 18.73
CA ARG A 70 -0.31 -1.05 18.36
C ARG A 70 0.57 0.03 18.96
N SER A 71 0.93 -0.10 20.23
CA SER A 71 1.83 0.84 20.92
C SER A 71 3.20 0.89 20.25
N ALA A 72 3.87 -0.26 20.11
CA ALA A 72 5.21 -0.35 19.51
C ALA A 72 5.22 0.17 18.06
N MET A 73 4.19 -0.14 17.27
CA MET A 73 4.09 0.39 15.89
C MET A 73 3.86 1.90 15.84
N GLY A 74 3.21 2.50 16.85
CA GLY A 74 3.01 3.95 16.94
C GLY A 74 4.32 4.75 17.06
N GLU A 75 5.37 4.15 17.63
CA GLU A 75 6.69 4.78 17.74
C GLU A 75 7.32 5.09 16.36
N TYR A 76 6.89 4.38 15.31
CA TYR A 76 7.37 4.59 13.94
C TYR A 76 6.58 5.63 13.14
N GLU A 77 5.47 6.17 13.67
CA GLU A 77 4.64 7.16 12.98
C GLU A 77 5.41 8.39 12.45
N PRO A 78 6.39 8.97 13.18
CA PRO A 78 7.19 10.09 12.67
C PRO A 78 7.99 9.80 11.39
N TYR A 79 8.25 8.52 11.09
CA TYR A 79 9.03 8.07 9.94
C TYR A 79 8.18 7.64 8.74
N VAL A 80 6.85 7.58 8.87
CA VAL A 80 5.92 7.22 7.78
C VAL A 80 6.13 8.05 6.49
N PRO A 81 6.34 9.38 6.56
CA PRO A 81 6.62 10.17 5.35
C PRO A 81 7.97 9.83 4.70
N TRP A 82 8.96 9.36 5.47
CA TRP A 82 10.26 8.93 4.94
C TRP A 82 10.16 7.54 4.30
N LEU A 83 9.45 6.62 4.95
CA LEU A 83 9.13 5.29 4.42
C LEU A 83 8.46 5.37 3.05
N LEU A 84 7.38 6.15 2.89
CA LEU A 84 6.72 6.33 1.60
C LEU A 84 7.65 6.93 0.53
N ARG A 85 8.45 7.93 0.89
CA ARG A 85 9.40 8.56 -0.04
C ARG A 85 10.51 7.63 -0.49
N ILE A 86 10.99 6.74 0.37
CA ILE A 86 11.88 5.64 -0.02
C ILE A 86 11.16 4.68 -0.97
N SER A 87 9.98 4.21 -0.57
CA SER A 87 9.24 3.16 -1.28
C SER A 87 8.76 3.54 -2.67
N LEU A 88 8.51 4.83 -2.95
CA LEU A 88 8.15 5.32 -4.29
C LEU A 88 9.35 6.00 -4.99
N GLY A 89 10.27 6.61 -4.24
CA GLY A 89 11.43 7.31 -4.81
C GLY A 89 12.52 6.38 -5.35
N ILE A 90 12.79 5.25 -4.67
CA ILE A 90 13.79 4.27 -5.15
C ILE A 90 13.34 3.60 -6.46
N PRO A 91 12.10 3.09 -6.61
CA PRO A 91 11.63 2.56 -7.88
C PRO A 91 11.68 3.56 -9.04
N LEU A 92 11.35 4.84 -8.82
CA LEU A 92 11.49 5.88 -9.86
C LEU A 92 12.95 6.09 -10.30
N ILE A 93 13.90 6.09 -9.37
CA ILE A 93 15.33 6.15 -9.72
C ILE A 93 15.70 4.88 -10.50
N GLY A 94 15.30 3.70 -10.01
CA GLY A 94 15.54 2.41 -10.64
C GLY A 94 15.04 2.34 -12.08
N ALA A 95 13.77 2.66 -12.32
CA ALA A 95 13.15 2.74 -13.64
C ALA A 95 13.88 3.71 -14.57
N GLY A 96 14.18 4.91 -14.07
CA GLY A 96 14.94 5.92 -14.83
C GLY A 96 16.34 5.46 -15.25
N PHE A 97 17.02 4.61 -14.46
CA PHE A 97 18.29 4.00 -14.86
C PHE A 97 18.13 2.72 -15.71
N GLY A 98 17.04 1.95 -15.50
CA GLY A 98 16.68 0.77 -16.30
C GLY A 98 16.19 1.10 -17.72
N GLY A 99 15.86 2.37 -18.00
CA GLY A 99 15.49 2.84 -19.34
C GLY A 99 13.99 2.75 -19.64
N TYR A 100 13.19 2.29 -18.68
CA TYR A 100 11.73 2.18 -18.77
C TYR A 100 11.03 3.25 -17.92
N PHE A 101 9.73 3.46 -18.14
CA PHE A 101 8.91 4.42 -17.41
C PHE A 101 7.95 3.72 -16.45
N ILE A 102 8.29 3.75 -15.15
CA ILE A 102 7.53 3.18 -14.02
C ILE A 102 7.38 1.64 -14.11
N SER A 103 6.72 1.11 -15.14
CA SER A 103 6.70 -0.32 -15.47
C SER A 103 7.73 -0.67 -16.57
N PRO A 104 8.47 -1.78 -16.47
CA PRO A 104 9.37 -2.25 -17.53
C PRO A 104 8.72 -2.52 -18.89
N GLU A 105 7.41 -2.77 -18.97
CA GLU A 105 6.58 -2.81 -20.20
C GLU A 105 6.69 -1.58 -21.12
N ILE A 106 7.18 -0.49 -20.56
CA ILE A 106 7.17 0.82 -21.18
C ILE A 106 8.63 1.26 -21.27
N GLU A 107 9.31 0.73 -22.29
CA GLU A 107 10.69 1.07 -22.69
C GLU A 107 10.80 2.51 -23.25
N VAL A 108 10.30 3.49 -22.49
CA VAL A 108 10.35 4.91 -22.82
C VAL A 108 11.34 5.59 -21.88
N ASN A 109 12.47 6.00 -22.44
CA ASN A 109 13.59 6.55 -21.68
C ASN A 109 13.30 7.98 -21.19
N LEU A 110 12.59 8.08 -20.06
CA LEU A 110 12.34 9.33 -19.32
C LEU A 110 13.30 9.48 -18.13
N ARG A 111 14.57 9.08 -18.30
CA ARG A 111 15.57 9.03 -17.23
C ARG A 111 15.68 10.31 -16.42
N LEU A 112 15.85 11.46 -17.06
CA LEU A 112 16.03 12.74 -16.34
C LEU A 112 14.81 13.11 -15.50
N LEU A 113 13.60 12.84 -16.00
CA LEU A 113 12.35 13.09 -15.29
C LEU A 113 12.22 12.17 -14.07
N GLN A 114 12.32 10.86 -14.27
CA GLN A 114 12.12 9.88 -13.20
C GLN A 114 13.20 9.93 -12.13
N VAL A 115 14.48 10.06 -12.53
CA VAL A 115 15.60 10.21 -11.59
C VAL A 115 15.47 11.53 -10.82
N GLY A 116 15.08 12.63 -11.48
CA GLY A 116 14.86 13.92 -10.82
C GLY A 116 13.71 13.88 -9.81
N LEU A 117 12.57 13.30 -10.18
CA LEU A 117 11.42 13.09 -9.28
C LEU A 117 11.79 12.17 -8.11
N GLY A 118 12.41 11.02 -8.39
CA GLY A 118 12.79 10.04 -7.39
C GLY A 118 13.81 10.57 -6.38
N PHE A 119 14.83 11.32 -6.82
CA PHE A 119 15.75 12.01 -5.89
C PHE A 119 15.06 13.13 -5.10
N GLY A 120 14.15 13.89 -5.72
CA GLY A 120 13.35 14.90 -5.03
C GLY A 120 12.51 14.31 -3.89
N LEU A 121 11.87 13.16 -4.12
CA LEU A 121 11.18 12.38 -3.09
C LEU A 121 12.15 11.85 -2.04
N LEU A 122 13.22 11.16 -2.45
CA LEU A 122 14.16 10.50 -1.53
C LEU A 122 14.83 11.50 -0.56
N PHE A 123 15.30 12.63 -1.08
CA PHE A 123 15.87 13.73 -0.29
C PHE A 123 14.78 14.50 0.49
N GLY A 124 13.53 14.45 0.02
CA GLY A 124 12.39 15.13 0.62
C GLY A 124 12.50 16.64 0.43
N LEU A 125 12.73 17.07 -0.82
CA LEU A 125 12.84 18.47 -1.22
C LEU A 125 11.63 18.85 -2.09
N ALA A 126 10.94 19.93 -1.72
CA ALA A 126 9.67 20.33 -2.31
C ALA A 126 8.67 19.16 -2.38
N THR A 127 8.66 18.30 -1.35
CA THR A 127 8.11 16.94 -1.39
C THR A 127 6.70 16.86 -1.98
N ARG A 128 5.80 17.75 -1.55
CA ARG A 128 4.41 17.77 -2.03
C ARG A 128 4.32 18.10 -3.51
N LEU A 129 5.09 19.07 -3.98
CA LEU A 129 5.16 19.43 -5.39
C LEU A 129 5.75 18.28 -6.21
N VAL A 130 6.84 17.67 -5.75
CA VAL A 130 7.47 16.53 -6.44
C VAL A 130 6.50 15.33 -6.52
N ALA A 131 5.78 15.02 -5.45
CA ALA A 131 4.78 13.95 -5.44
C ALA A 131 3.61 14.25 -6.40
N LEU A 132 3.12 15.49 -6.45
CA LEU A 132 2.08 15.90 -7.40
C LEU A 132 2.59 15.86 -8.85
N LEU A 133 3.81 16.29 -9.13
CA LEU A 133 4.42 16.22 -10.46
C LEU A 133 4.64 14.77 -10.90
N ALA A 134 5.07 13.88 -9.99
CA ALA A 134 5.16 12.45 -10.25
C ALA A 134 3.78 11.82 -10.50
N LEU A 135 2.74 12.24 -9.76
CA LEU A 135 1.38 11.76 -9.96
C LEU A 135 0.83 12.21 -11.32
N VAL A 136 1.05 13.47 -11.71
CA VAL A 136 0.70 13.96 -13.04
C VAL A 136 1.46 13.20 -14.13
N ALA A 137 2.76 12.94 -13.97
CA ALA A 137 3.54 12.15 -14.91
C ALA A 137 3.00 10.72 -15.05
N TYR A 138 2.66 10.05 -13.93
CA TYR A 138 2.03 8.74 -13.93
C TYR A 138 0.66 8.76 -14.64
N LEU A 139 -0.22 9.72 -14.32
CA LEU A 139 -1.56 9.82 -14.92
C LEU A 139 -1.52 10.14 -16.42
N VAL A 140 -0.59 10.98 -16.87
CA VAL A 140 -0.31 11.21 -18.30
C VAL A 140 0.20 9.92 -18.94
N GLY A 141 1.07 9.18 -18.24
CA GLY A 141 1.50 7.84 -18.65
C GLY A 141 0.32 6.89 -18.87
N VAL A 142 -0.56 6.73 -17.87
CA VAL A 142 -1.76 5.87 -17.94
C VAL A 142 -2.67 6.26 -19.12
N ALA A 143 -2.85 7.56 -19.38
CA ALA A 143 -3.66 8.04 -20.49
C ALA A 143 -3.08 7.69 -21.88
N ILE A 144 -1.77 7.44 -21.98
CA ILE A 144 -1.07 7.02 -23.22
C ILE A 144 -0.90 5.50 -23.28
N ARG A 145 -0.65 4.86 -22.13
CA ARG A 145 -0.39 3.42 -21.96
C ARG A 145 -1.18 2.91 -20.74
N PRO A 146 -2.41 2.40 -20.95
CA PRO A 146 -3.26 1.92 -19.86
C PRO A 146 -2.67 0.78 -19.02
N THR A 147 -1.65 0.07 -19.52
CA THR A 147 -0.99 -1.01 -18.76
C THR A 147 -0.30 -0.51 -17.48
N LEU A 148 0.00 0.79 -17.36
CA LEU A 148 0.44 1.41 -16.09
C LEU A 148 -0.56 1.28 -14.94
N LEU A 149 -1.82 0.93 -15.20
CA LEU A 149 -2.78 0.57 -14.16
C LEU A 149 -2.34 -0.67 -13.36
N LEU A 150 -1.43 -1.51 -13.87
CA LEU A 150 -0.78 -2.56 -13.10
C LEU A 150 0.02 -2.01 -11.91
N GLN A 151 0.55 -0.78 -12.02
CA GLN A 151 1.22 -0.06 -10.95
C GLN A 151 0.34 1.03 -10.31
N PHE A 152 -0.94 0.71 -10.04
CA PHE A 152 -1.90 1.63 -9.44
C PHE A 152 -1.49 2.15 -8.05
N GLU A 153 -0.56 1.48 -7.36
CA GLU A 153 0.00 1.91 -6.08
C GLU A 153 0.67 3.28 -6.15
N PHE A 154 1.16 3.69 -7.33
CA PHE A 154 1.71 5.03 -7.51
C PHE A 154 0.65 6.11 -7.27
N VAL A 155 -0.62 5.87 -7.60
CA VAL A 155 -1.72 6.80 -7.26
C VAL A 155 -1.84 6.95 -5.75
N GLY A 156 -1.95 5.83 -5.03
CA GLY A 156 -2.10 5.81 -3.57
C GLY A 156 -0.88 6.38 -2.84
N GLY A 157 0.32 5.93 -3.20
CA GLY A 157 1.58 6.31 -2.58
C GLY A 157 1.92 7.78 -2.81
N LEU A 158 1.78 8.28 -4.05
CA LEU A 158 2.07 9.69 -4.35
C LEU A 158 1.00 10.63 -3.78
N ALA A 159 -0.28 10.24 -3.77
CA ALA A 159 -1.31 11.00 -3.07
C ALA A 159 -1.07 11.05 -1.55
N ALA A 160 -0.64 9.93 -0.94
CA ALA A 160 -0.27 9.88 0.47
C ALA A 160 0.92 10.81 0.79
N ILE A 161 1.96 10.83 -0.05
CA ILE A 161 3.10 11.74 0.11
C ILE A 161 2.69 13.20 -0.10
N ALA A 162 1.83 13.52 -1.09
CA ALA A 162 1.33 14.86 -1.33
C ALA A 162 0.51 15.39 -0.14
N LEU A 163 -0.26 14.52 0.52
CA LEU A 163 -1.02 14.84 1.73
C LEU A 163 -0.10 15.18 2.91
N ILE A 164 0.81 14.28 3.28
CA ILE A 164 1.62 14.39 4.52
C ILE A 164 2.90 15.22 4.38
N GLY A 165 3.45 15.35 3.16
CA GLY A 165 4.68 16.08 2.87
C GLY A 165 5.96 15.34 3.28
N GLY A 166 7.06 16.09 3.45
CA GLY A 166 8.40 15.51 3.65
C GLY A 166 8.61 14.75 4.96
N GLY A 167 7.92 15.15 6.03
CA GLY A 167 8.13 14.61 7.38
C GLY A 167 9.60 14.63 7.81
N ARG A 168 10.04 13.61 8.54
CA ARG A 168 11.42 13.50 9.03
C ARG A 168 12.00 12.10 8.72
N PRO A 169 13.28 11.99 8.35
CA PRO A 169 14.21 13.05 7.92
C PRO A 169 13.91 13.57 6.50
N SER A 170 13.92 14.88 6.28
CA SER A 170 13.76 15.48 4.94
C SER A 170 14.50 16.82 4.81
N ALA A 171 14.87 17.20 3.59
CA ALA A 171 15.39 18.53 3.29
C ALA A 171 14.37 19.63 3.59
N ASP A 172 13.10 19.42 3.26
CA ASP A 172 11.98 20.30 3.60
C ASP A 172 11.94 20.63 5.10
N HIS A 173 12.09 19.62 5.96
CA HIS A 173 12.14 19.83 7.42
C HIS A 173 13.35 20.66 7.87
N VAL A 174 14.52 20.43 7.28
CA VAL A 174 15.74 21.20 7.61
C VAL A 174 15.60 22.65 7.16
N LEU A 175 15.17 22.89 5.92
CA LEU A 175 14.99 24.23 5.37
C LEU A 175 13.91 25.02 6.14
N GLN A 176 12.77 24.40 6.45
CA GLN A 176 11.71 25.02 7.26
C GLN A 176 12.20 25.35 8.68
N ARG A 177 13.03 24.49 9.30
CA ARG A 177 13.61 24.77 10.62
C ARG A 177 14.59 25.95 10.58
N ILE A 178 15.39 26.07 9.53
CA ILE A 178 16.32 27.20 9.35
C ILE A 178 15.54 28.49 9.06
N ALA A 179 14.55 28.47 8.17
CA ALA A 179 13.69 29.62 7.85
C ALA A 179 12.84 30.07 9.06
N GLY A 180 12.39 29.14 9.89
CA GLY A 180 11.66 29.45 11.13
C GLY A 180 12.54 29.91 12.30
N THR A 181 13.88 29.91 12.17
CA THR A 181 14.78 30.30 13.26
C THR A 181 14.94 31.83 13.32
N PRO A 182 14.58 32.50 14.44
CA PRO A 182 14.72 33.95 14.57
C PRO A 182 16.16 34.41 14.31
N GLY A 183 16.32 35.43 13.46
CA GLY A 183 17.62 35.99 13.10
C GLY A 183 18.40 35.23 12.01
N ALA A 184 17.93 34.08 11.53
CA ALA A 184 18.57 33.36 10.44
C ALA A 184 18.56 34.19 9.13
N MET A 185 19.69 34.24 8.41
CA MET A 185 19.78 34.99 7.15
C MET A 185 18.89 34.39 6.05
N TYR A 186 18.75 33.06 6.02
CA TYR A 186 17.88 32.36 5.07
C TYR A 186 16.40 32.77 5.20
N ALA A 187 15.93 33.02 6.43
CA ALA A 187 14.58 33.49 6.71
C ALA A 187 14.24 34.86 6.07
N ARG A 188 15.25 35.66 5.71
CA ARG A 188 15.07 36.95 5.03
C ARG A 188 14.97 36.82 3.51
N VAL A 189 15.30 35.66 2.97
CA VAL A 189 15.44 35.41 1.52
C VAL A 189 14.41 34.41 1.01
N ASP A 190 13.99 33.43 1.82
CA ASP A 190 12.99 32.43 1.46
C ASP A 190 11.59 33.05 1.26
N PRO A 191 11.07 33.12 0.01
CA PRO A 191 9.74 33.68 -0.27
C PRO A 191 8.63 32.62 -0.19
N ILE A 192 8.99 31.36 0.07
CA ILE A 192 8.10 30.20 0.07
C ILE A 192 7.68 29.83 1.50
N TYR A 193 8.54 30.05 2.50
CA TYR A 193 8.32 29.69 3.91
C TYR A 193 6.90 29.98 4.42
N ASP A 194 6.44 31.23 4.40
CA ASP A 194 5.12 31.58 4.94
C ASP A 194 3.98 30.93 4.15
N ARG A 195 4.09 30.82 2.82
CA ARG A 195 3.09 30.15 1.97
C ARG A 195 3.03 28.64 2.27
N ALA A 196 4.20 28.02 2.43
CA ALA A 196 4.33 26.61 2.78
C ALA A 196 3.77 26.33 4.17
N ARG A 197 4.02 27.20 5.17
CA ARG A 197 3.45 27.08 6.51
C ARG A 197 1.92 27.20 6.48
N THR A 198 1.37 28.24 5.85
CA THR A 198 -0.09 28.42 5.75
C THR A 198 -0.77 27.23 5.05
N PHE A 199 -0.14 26.67 4.00
CA PHE A 199 -0.64 25.47 3.35
C PHE A 199 -0.55 24.21 4.23
N GLN A 200 0.52 24.07 5.02
CA GLN A 200 0.69 22.96 5.96
C GLN A 200 -0.34 23.00 7.10
N GLU A 201 -0.64 24.18 7.63
CA GLU A 201 -1.68 24.38 8.64
C GLU A 201 -3.06 23.99 8.07
N TRP A 202 -3.39 24.46 6.86
CA TRP A 202 -4.65 24.13 6.18
C TRP A 202 -4.79 22.64 5.83
N ILE A 203 -3.76 21.99 5.28
CA ILE A 203 -3.82 20.56 4.93
C ILE A 203 -3.70 19.64 6.16
N GLY A 204 -3.31 20.18 7.32
CA GLY A 204 -3.07 19.44 8.56
C GLY A 204 -4.25 18.57 8.98
N GLU A 205 -5.47 19.10 8.92
CA GLU A 205 -6.70 18.38 9.27
C GLU A 205 -6.93 17.14 8.38
N TYR A 206 -6.55 17.22 7.10
CA TYR A 206 -6.71 16.14 6.13
C TYR A 206 -5.67 15.04 6.29
N THR A 207 -4.57 15.26 7.02
CA THR A 207 -3.54 14.21 7.23
C THR A 207 -4.09 12.96 7.94
N ALA A 208 -5.17 13.10 8.72
CA ALA A 208 -5.92 11.99 9.30
C ALA A 208 -6.54 11.03 8.25
N LEU A 209 -6.66 11.46 6.99
CA LEU A 209 -7.11 10.62 5.87
C LEU A 209 -5.99 9.74 5.28
N LEU A 210 -4.73 9.90 5.71
CA LEU A 210 -3.59 9.11 5.21
C LEU A 210 -3.90 7.61 5.12
N PRO A 211 -4.41 6.93 6.17
CA PRO A 211 -4.64 5.49 6.08
C PRO A 211 -5.79 5.15 5.12
N VAL A 212 -6.72 6.07 4.85
CA VAL A 212 -7.78 5.87 3.84
C VAL A 212 -7.18 5.89 2.44
N VAL A 213 -6.31 6.87 2.15
CA VAL A 213 -5.63 6.99 0.85
C VAL A 213 -4.75 5.77 0.58
N VAL A 214 -3.97 5.34 1.58
CA VAL A 214 -3.08 4.17 1.47
C VAL A 214 -3.89 2.87 1.37
N ARG A 215 -4.96 2.70 2.17
CA ARG A 215 -5.86 1.53 2.07
C ARG A 215 -6.54 1.43 0.70
N PHE A 216 -7.03 2.55 0.18
CA PHE A 216 -7.68 2.58 -1.12
C PHE A 216 -6.69 2.30 -2.24
N GLY A 217 -5.51 2.95 -2.24
CA GLY A 217 -4.46 2.68 -3.23
C GLY A 217 -4.01 1.23 -3.23
N LEU A 218 -3.54 0.72 -2.09
CA LEU A 218 -3.09 -0.68 -1.96
C LEU A 218 -4.19 -1.69 -2.31
N GLY A 219 -5.39 -1.46 -1.78
CA GLY A 219 -6.50 -2.39 -1.98
C GLY A 219 -7.05 -2.37 -3.40
N ALA A 220 -7.07 -1.22 -4.07
CA ALA A 220 -7.43 -1.12 -5.48
C ALA A 220 -6.39 -1.78 -6.39
N THR A 221 -5.08 -1.67 -6.09
CA THR A 221 -4.06 -2.45 -6.80
C THR A 221 -4.34 -3.96 -6.69
N PHE A 222 -4.55 -4.49 -5.48
CA PHE A 222 -4.88 -5.91 -5.29
C PHE A 222 -6.14 -6.36 -6.05
N VAL A 223 -7.21 -5.54 -6.05
CA VAL A 223 -8.42 -5.84 -6.84
C VAL A 223 -8.13 -5.80 -8.34
N TYR A 224 -7.30 -4.87 -8.81
CA TYR A 224 -6.95 -4.74 -10.23
C TYR A 224 -6.05 -5.86 -10.72
N LEU A 225 -5.03 -6.28 -9.95
CA LEU A 225 -4.18 -7.41 -10.28
C LEU A 225 -4.97 -8.72 -10.30
N GLY A 226 -5.72 -8.99 -9.22
CA GLY A 226 -6.52 -10.21 -9.10
C GLY A 226 -7.60 -10.32 -10.17
N LEU A 227 -8.31 -9.24 -10.49
CA LEU A 227 -9.31 -9.27 -11.56
C LEU A 227 -8.68 -9.23 -12.96
N GLY A 228 -7.72 -8.34 -13.19
CA GLY A 228 -7.16 -8.03 -14.51
C GLY A 228 -6.14 -9.04 -15.01
N GLN A 229 -5.15 -9.41 -14.20
CA GLN A 229 -4.14 -10.40 -14.61
C GLN A 229 -4.66 -11.82 -14.42
N LYS A 230 -5.15 -12.18 -13.23
CA LYS A 230 -5.52 -13.58 -12.93
C LYS A 230 -6.81 -14.03 -13.61
N LEU A 231 -7.89 -13.23 -13.52
CA LEU A 231 -9.22 -13.65 -13.97
C LEU A 231 -9.57 -13.22 -15.40
N MET A 232 -9.07 -12.07 -15.87
CA MET A 232 -9.31 -11.57 -17.24
C MET A 232 -8.22 -11.95 -18.25
N ARG A 233 -7.01 -12.33 -17.81
CA ARG A 233 -5.92 -12.86 -18.66
C ARG A 233 -5.35 -14.18 -18.11
N PRO A 234 -6.18 -15.24 -17.92
CA PRO A 234 -5.73 -16.49 -17.33
C PRO A 234 -4.61 -17.17 -18.13
N GLY A 235 -4.43 -16.85 -19.42
CA GLY A 235 -3.34 -17.35 -20.25
C GLY A 235 -1.93 -17.07 -19.71
N ILE A 236 -1.71 -15.91 -19.08
CA ILE A 236 -0.43 -15.57 -18.43
C ILE A 236 -0.33 -16.23 -17.06
N ALA A 237 -1.41 -16.16 -16.28
CA ALA A 237 -1.42 -16.71 -14.93
C ALA A 237 -1.18 -18.24 -14.93
N LEU A 238 -1.72 -18.95 -15.92
CA LEU A 238 -1.46 -20.37 -16.14
C LEU A 238 -0.03 -20.64 -16.63
N SER A 239 0.55 -19.78 -17.46
CA SER A 239 1.92 -19.98 -17.94
C SER A 239 2.98 -19.73 -16.84
N VAL A 240 2.66 -18.92 -15.82
CA VAL A 240 3.46 -18.84 -14.57
C VAL A 240 3.40 -20.12 -13.76
N VAL A 241 2.22 -20.74 -13.65
CA VAL A 241 2.05 -22.04 -12.95
C VAL A 241 2.94 -23.11 -13.57
N ASP A 242 3.02 -23.16 -14.91
CA ASP A 242 3.90 -24.07 -15.63
C ASP A 242 5.38 -23.72 -15.44
N ARG A 243 5.77 -22.45 -15.66
CA ARG A 243 7.18 -22.02 -15.63
C ARG A 243 7.85 -22.30 -14.29
N TYR A 244 7.10 -22.27 -13.19
CA TYR A 244 7.60 -22.57 -11.84
C TYR A 244 7.10 -23.89 -11.24
N ASP A 245 6.45 -24.74 -12.04
CA ASP A 245 5.88 -26.04 -11.64
C ASP A 245 5.17 -25.99 -10.27
N LEU A 246 4.28 -25.00 -10.09
CA LEU A 246 3.63 -24.75 -8.80
C LEU A 246 2.77 -25.95 -8.35
N THR A 247 2.35 -26.80 -9.31
CA THR A 247 1.62 -28.04 -9.07
C THR A 247 2.44 -29.11 -8.34
N ALA A 248 3.78 -29.09 -8.46
CA ALA A 248 4.67 -29.95 -7.67
C ALA A 248 4.86 -29.45 -6.23
N VAL A 249 4.69 -28.15 -5.97
CA VAL A 249 4.82 -27.55 -4.62
C VAL A 249 3.54 -27.75 -3.80
N VAL A 250 2.38 -27.48 -4.39
CA VAL A 250 1.08 -27.85 -3.83
C VAL A 250 0.31 -28.61 -4.91
N PRO A 251 -0.08 -29.88 -4.68
CA PRO A 251 -0.77 -30.72 -5.66
C PRO A 251 -2.22 -30.25 -5.84
N ALA A 252 -2.36 -29.19 -6.61
CA ALA A 252 -3.58 -28.51 -7.02
C ALA A 252 -3.52 -28.28 -8.53
N SER A 253 -4.68 -28.19 -9.18
CA SER A 253 -4.74 -27.91 -10.62
C SER A 253 -4.31 -26.46 -10.92
N ALA A 254 -3.90 -26.18 -12.15
CA ALA A 254 -3.45 -24.83 -12.54
C ALA A 254 -4.60 -23.82 -12.47
N GLU A 255 -5.82 -24.24 -12.79
CA GLU A 255 -7.06 -23.48 -12.67
C GLU A 255 -7.32 -23.09 -11.22
N LEU A 256 -7.14 -24.02 -10.27
CA LEU A 256 -7.28 -23.76 -8.83
C LEU A 256 -6.22 -22.80 -8.30
N TRP A 257 -4.98 -22.89 -8.80
CA TRP A 257 -3.92 -21.92 -8.50
C TRP A 257 -4.28 -20.50 -8.97
N VAL A 258 -4.68 -20.34 -10.24
CA VAL A 258 -5.01 -19.04 -10.84
C VAL A 258 -6.26 -18.43 -10.24
N LEU A 259 -7.37 -19.19 -10.20
CA LEU A 259 -8.64 -18.73 -9.64
C LEU A 259 -8.53 -18.48 -8.13
N GLY A 260 -7.80 -19.33 -7.41
CA GLY A 260 -7.52 -19.16 -5.98
C GLY A 260 -6.70 -17.90 -5.68
N ALA A 261 -5.62 -17.65 -6.43
CA ALA A 261 -4.82 -16.44 -6.29
C ALA A 261 -5.63 -15.18 -6.61
N GLY A 262 -6.34 -15.15 -7.75
CA GLY A 262 -7.16 -14.00 -8.15
C GLY A 262 -8.27 -13.67 -7.15
N LEU A 263 -8.98 -14.68 -6.64
CA LEU A 263 -10.00 -14.48 -5.61
C LEU A 263 -9.40 -14.05 -4.26
N ALA A 264 -8.24 -14.57 -3.88
CA ALA A 264 -7.54 -14.17 -2.66
C ALA A 264 -7.04 -12.71 -2.72
N GLU A 265 -6.46 -12.29 -3.85
CA GLU A 265 -6.04 -10.92 -4.11
C GLU A 265 -7.23 -9.95 -4.09
N VAL A 266 -8.33 -10.27 -4.79
CA VAL A 266 -9.56 -9.46 -4.77
C VAL A 266 -10.15 -9.37 -3.34
N ALA A 267 -10.24 -10.48 -2.61
CA ALA A 267 -10.75 -10.49 -1.24
C ALA A 267 -9.88 -9.66 -0.28
N LEU A 268 -8.56 -9.77 -0.41
CA LEU A 268 -7.60 -8.97 0.37
C LEU A 268 -7.71 -7.48 0.04
N GLY A 269 -7.79 -7.15 -1.24
CA GLY A 269 -7.93 -5.78 -1.71
C GLY A 269 -9.22 -5.12 -1.23
N LEU A 270 -10.35 -5.83 -1.31
CA LEU A 270 -11.62 -5.38 -0.75
C LEU A 270 -11.55 -5.20 0.78
N ALA A 271 -10.93 -6.12 1.51
CA ALA A 271 -10.73 -6.00 2.95
C ALA A 271 -9.93 -4.75 3.33
N LEU A 272 -8.87 -4.43 2.56
CA LEU A 272 -8.11 -3.19 2.72
C LEU A 272 -8.95 -1.95 2.42
N VAL A 273 -9.66 -1.90 1.28
CA VAL A 273 -10.53 -0.78 0.88
C VAL A 273 -11.57 -0.43 1.96
N VAL A 274 -12.25 -1.43 2.53
CA VAL A 274 -13.24 -1.19 3.60
C VAL A 274 -12.60 -1.02 4.99
N GLY A 275 -11.31 -1.34 5.14
CA GLY A 275 -10.60 -1.30 6.41
C GLY A 275 -11.13 -2.35 7.39
N PHE A 276 -11.18 -3.59 6.92
CA PHE A 276 -11.51 -4.79 7.69
C PHE A 276 -10.22 -5.52 8.01
N PHE A 277 -9.92 -5.70 9.30
CA PHE A 277 -8.69 -6.28 9.82
C PHE A 277 -7.41 -5.61 9.27
N THR A 278 -7.43 -4.29 9.06
CA THR A 278 -6.44 -3.53 8.26
C THR A 278 -4.99 -3.96 8.49
N ARG A 279 -4.55 -4.07 9.76
CA ARG A 279 -3.17 -4.47 10.08
C ARG A 279 -2.87 -5.92 9.73
N ALA A 280 -3.80 -6.85 9.96
CA ALA A 280 -3.63 -8.25 9.56
C ALA A 280 -3.68 -8.38 8.04
N SER A 281 -4.57 -7.66 7.34
CA SER A 281 -4.57 -7.60 5.87
C SER A 281 -3.25 -7.03 5.32
N ALA A 282 -2.69 -6.00 5.94
CA ALA A 282 -1.37 -5.49 5.58
C ALA A 282 -0.24 -6.51 5.85
N THR A 283 -0.31 -7.29 6.93
CA THR A 283 0.60 -8.42 7.17
C THR A 283 0.46 -9.51 6.11
N VAL A 284 -0.77 -9.86 5.71
CA VAL A 284 -1.03 -10.84 4.63
C VAL A 284 -0.48 -10.33 3.30
N ALA A 285 -0.69 -9.05 2.97
CA ALA A 285 -0.11 -8.42 1.78
C ALA A 285 1.42 -8.51 1.75
N ILE A 286 2.09 -8.14 2.86
CA ILE A 286 3.55 -8.28 3.01
C ILE A 286 3.97 -9.75 2.87
N GLY A 287 3.22 -10.68 3.45
CA GLY A 287 3.47 -12.12 3.33
C GLY A 287 3.36 -12.63 1.89
N MET A 288 2.33 -12.21 1.15
CA MET A 288 2.13 -12.54 -0.26
C MET A 288 3.28 -12.01 -1.13
N PHE A 289 3.58 -10.71 -1.05
CA PHE A 289 4.69 -10.13 -1.81
C PHE A 289 6.06 -10.74 -1.44
N SER A 290 6.26 -11.12 -0.18
CA SER A 290 7.47 -11.81 0.26
C SER A 290 7.55 -13.21 -0.33
N LEU A 291 6.44 -13.96 -0.31
CA LEU A 291 6.36 -15.29 -0.90
C LEU A 291 6.66 -15.23 -2.40
N THR A 292 6.03 -14.31 -3.14
CA THR A 292 6.27 -14.19 -4.59
C THR A 292 7.70 -13.77 -4.92
N LEU A 293 8.27 -12.81 -4.18
CA LEU A 293 9.64 -12.33 -4.38
C LEU A 293 10.70 -13.41 -4.14
N PHE A 294 10.46 -14.35 -3.22
CA PHE A 294 11.37 -15.48 -2.97
C PHE A 294 11.03 -16.75 -3.76
N ALA A 295 9.80 -16.91 -4.25
CA ALA A 295 9.37 -18.05 -5.05
C ALA A 295 9.61 -17.86 -6.56
N LEU A 296 9.57 -16.62 -7.06
CA LEU A 296 9.74 -16.28 -8.47
C LEU A 296 11.09 -15.55 -8.68
N PRO A 297 12.18 -16.24 -9.07
CA PRO A 297 13.53 -15.64 -9.08
C PRO A 297 13.72 -14.48 -10.07
N ASP A 298 12.86 -14.41 -11.08
CA ASP A 298 12.92 -13.41 -12.14
C ASP A 298 12.11 -12.13 -11.79
N ASP A 299 11.38 -12.13 -10.66
CA ASP A 299 10.52 -11.01 -10.25
C ASP A 299 11.35 -9.77 -9.84
N PRO A 300 11.23 -8.62 -10.53
CA PRO A 300 11.94 -7.40 -10.18
C PRO A 300 11.41 -6.80 -8.88
N VAL A 301 12.14 -7.05 -7.80
CA VAL A 301 11.99 -6.47 -6.45
C VAL A 301 11.58 -4.98 -6.46
N LEU A 302 12.11 -4.19 -7.40
CA LEU A 302 11.81 -2.75 -7.54
C LEU A 302 10.32 -2.45 -7.79
N ALA A 303 9.58 -3.32 -8.49
CA ALA A 303 8.14 -3.15 -8.70
C ALA A 303 7.36 -3.25 -7.38
N HIS A 304 7.83 -4.08 -6.44
CA HIS A 304 7.10 -4.39 -5.20
C HIS A 304 7.40 -3.43 -4.03
N VAL A 305 8.46 -2.61 -4.09
CA VAL A 305 8.88 -1.73 -2.96
C VAL A 305 7.80 -0.72 -2.58
N GLY A 306 7.04 -0.21 -3.55
CA GLY A 306 5.90 0.70 -3.32
C GLY A 306 4.80 0.04 -2.49
N LEU A 307 4.45 -1.19 -2.85
CA LEU A 307 3.43 -2.01 -2.21
C LEU A 307 3.84 -2.42 -0.77
N PHE A 308 5.07 -2.89 -0.59
CA PHE A 308 5.65 -3.13 0.74
C PHE A 308 5.64 -1.87 1.63
N GLY A 309 5.98 -0.72 1.06
CA GLY A 309 5.92 0.58 1.74
C GLY A 309 4.53 0.93 2.24
N MET A 310 3.53 0.88 1.34
CA MET A 310 2.14 1.16 1.68
C MET A 310 1.59 0.18 2.73
N ALA A 311 1.83 -1.11 2.59
CA ALA A 311 1.41 -2.09 3.59
C ALA A 311 2.07 -1.83 4.96
N SER A 312 3.36 -1.48 4.97
CA SER A 312 4.07 -1.09 6.19
C SER A 312 3.52 0.18 6.83
N VAL A 313 3.08 1.17 6.04
CA VAL A 313 2.36 2.34 6.56
C VAL A 313 1.04 1.95 7.23
N LEU A 314 0.31 0.95 6.73
CA LEU A 314 -0.90 0.45 7.37
C LEU A 314 -0.62 -0.36 8.63
N LEU A 315 0.53 -1.05 8.71
CA LEU A 315 1.01 -1.64 9.98
C LEU A 315 1.30 -0.57 11.04
N ILE A 316 1.85 0.58 10.65
CA ILE A 316 2.13 1.70 11.55
C ILE A 316 0.83 2.43 11.94
N THR A 317 0.14 3.01 10.95
CA THR A 317 -0.99 3.93 11.15
C THR A 317 -2.34 3.23 11.41
N GLY A 318 -2.46 1.94 11.10
CA GLY A 318 -3.70 1.19 11.26
C GLY A 318 -4.79 1.59 10.27
N SER A 319 -6.05 1.53 10.71
CA SER A 319 -7.22 1.62 9.83
C SER A 319 -7.62 3.04 9.41
N GLY A 320 -7.21 4.05 10.18
CA GLY A 320 -7.67 5.43 10.01
C GLY A 320 -9.20 5.59 10.14
N PRO A 321 -9.76 6.70 9.61
CA PRO A 321 -11.20 6.95 9.56
C PRO A 321 -11.94 6.06 8.56
N TYR A 322 -13.27 6.03 8.70
CA TYR A 322 -14.25 5.31 7.88
C TYR A 322 -14.13 3.77 7.81
N ALA A 323 -13.07 3.17 8.37
CA ALA A 323 -12.84 1.74 8.39
C ALA A 323 -13.88 0.93 9.20
N VAL A 324 -14.16 -0.29 8.74
CA VAL A 324 -15.00 -1.28 9.45
C VAL A 324 -14.41 -1.64 10.82
N ASP A 325 -13.08 -1.73 10.94
CA ASP A 325 -12.34 -1.93 12.20
C ASP A 325 -12.80 -0.99 13.33
N ARG A 326 -13.11 0.27 13.00
CA ARG A 326 -13.56 1.28 13.96
C ARG A 326 -14.97 0.99 14.50
N ARG A 327 -15.83 0.33 13.71
CA ARG A 327 -17.17 -0.11 14.13
C ARG A 327 -17.05 -1.31 15.07
N LEU A 328 -16.30 -2.34 14.65
CA LEU A 328 -16.02 -3.55 15.45
C LEU A 328 -15.33 -3.26 16.81
N ALA A 329 -14.56 -2.18 16.91
CA ALA A 329 -13.92 -1.67 18.12
C ALA A 329 -14.78 -0.71 18.98
N ARG A 330 -15.98 -0.34 18.51
CA ARG A 330 -17.02 0.32 19.31
C ARG A 330 -17.96 -0.73 19.90
N ASP A 331 -18.44 -1.64 19.06
CA ASP A 331 -19.45 -2.65 19.44
C ASP A 331 -18.90 -3.66 20.47
N GLY A 332 -17.58 -3.87 20.48
CA GLY A 332 -16.89 -4.72 21.47
C GLY A 332 -16.45 -4.04 22.76
N ARG A 333 -16.89 -2.80 23.05
CA ARG A 333 -16.65 -2.14 24.35
C ARG A 333 -17.86 -2.31 25.26
N THR A 334 -17.71 -3.11 26.31
CA THR A 334 -18.73 -3.24 27.36
C THR A 334 -18.79 -1.93 28.17
N PRO A 335 -19.97 -1.41 28.57
CA PRO A 335 -20.08 -0.13 29.28
C PRO A 335 -19.30 0.00 30.61
N THR A 336 -18.76 -1.10 31.13
CA THR A 336 -17.93 -1.18 32.34
C THR A 336 -16.46 -0.78 32.13
N ASP A 337 -15.97 -0.67 30.88
CA ASP A 337 -14.57 -0.30 30.59
C ASP A 337 -14.31 1.22 30.62
N VAL A 338 -15.25 2.02 31.14
CA VAL A 338 -15.02 3.43 31.44
C VAL A 338 -14.17 3.51 32.71
N PRO A 339 -12.96 4.12 32.68
CA PRO A 339 -12.19 4.34 33.90
C PRO A 339 -13.02 5.19 34.88
N ALA A 340 -13.21 4.70 36.10
CA ALA A 340 -13.85 5.45 37.17
C ALA A 340 -12.90 6.55 37.67
N GLY A 341 -12.76 7.61 36.87
CA GLY A 341 -11.70 8.60 36.99
C GLY A 341 -12.11 10.01 36.57
N ASP A 342 -13.39 10.37 36.73
CA ASP A 342 -13.84 11.77 36.72
C ASP A 342 -15.12 11.96 37.57
N ARG A 343 -14.99 11.73 38.88
CA ARG A 343 -16.07 11.96 39.88
C ARG A 343 -15.53 12.56 41.19
N THR A 344 -14.69 13.58 41.08
CA THR A 344 -14.29 14.47 42.20
C THR A 344 -14.02 15.88 41.69
N SER A 345 -15.07 16.56 41.21
CA SER A 345 -15.06 17.99 40.84
C SER A 345 -16.46 18.61 41.00
N ALA A 346 -17.21 18.15 42.01
CA ALA A 346 -18.47 18.76 42.44
C ALA A 346 -18.54 18.73 43.98
N THR A 347 -19.13 19.79 44.56
CA THR A 347 -19.39 20.02 45.99
C THR A 347 -18.18 20.08 46.94
N ALA A 348 -17.58 21.27 47.05
CA ALA A 348 -17.13 21.88 48.32
C ALA A 348 -16.62 23.32 48.08
N ASP A 349 -17.49 24.20 47.58
CA ASP A 349 -17.24 25.65 47.50
C ASP A 349 -18.36 26.36 48.27
N GLU A 350 -18.40 26.11 49.58
CA GLU A 350 -19.28 26.78 50.53
C GLU A 350 -18.59 26.87 51.90
N ASP A 351 -18.61 28.09 52.44
CA ASP A 351 -18.30 28.47 53.82
C ASP A 351 -16.83 28.42 54.32
N CYS A 352 -16.15 29.56 54.26
CA CYS A 352 -15.60 30.17 55.49
C CYS A 352 -15.35 31.67 55.31
N SER A 353 -16.33 32.49 55.71
CA SER A 353 -16.05 33.87 56.15
C SER A 353 -15.70 33.87 57.65
N SER A 354 -15.18 35.00 58.15
CA SER A 354 -14.80 35.25 59.56
C SER A 354 -13.76 34.32 60.20
N HIS A 355 -12.50 34.78 60.29
CA HIS A 355 -12.06 35.46 61.52
C HIS A 355 -10.77 36.28 61.34
#